data_AF-A0A976QE96-F1
#
_entry.id   AF-A0A976QE96-F1
#
_cell.length_a   1.000
_cell.length_b   1.000
_cell.length_c   1.000
_cell.angle_alpha   90.00
_cell.angle_beta   90.00
_cell.angle_gamma   90.00
#
_symmetry.space_group_name_H-M   'P 1'
#
loop_
_entity.id
_entity.type
_entity.pdbx_description
1 polymer ?
#
loop_
_entity_poly.entity_id
_entity_poly.type
_entity_poly.pdbx_seq_one_letter_code
_entity_poly.pdbx_strand_id
1 'polypeptide(L)'
;MYQSKRKNAMQRIYVHPLPVRIWHWINAFGFVAMIVTGVQIRYVGLVDLMSFRTAVVVHNWIGFVLIGNFFIWFLFYLFSDKIKVYHPELSPAKHFRESFRQL
;
A
#
# COMPACT_ATOMS: atom_id res chain seq x y z
N MET A 1 -3.88 -3.05 53.06
CA MET A 1 -3.00 -3.96 52.29
C MET A 1 -3.82 -4.66 51.21
N TYR A 2 -3.89 -4.09 49.98
CA TYR A 2 -3.91 -4.84 48.71
C TYR A 2 -3.83 -3.84 47.55
N GLN A 3 -2.63 -3.68 46.99
CA GLN A 3 -2.37 -2.87 45.79
C GLN A 3 -2.94 -3.62 44.57
N SER A 4 -4.03 -3.12 43.97
CA SER A 4 -4.59 -3.67 42.73
C SER A 4 -3.69 -3.29 41.54
N LYS A 5 -2.78 -4.20 41.21
CA LYS A 5 -1.84 -4.11 40.09
C LYS A 5 -2.59 -4.44 38.78
N ARG A 6 -3.29 -3.47 38.17
CA ARG A 6 -3.84 -3.66 36.81
C ARG A 6 -2.69 -3.68 35.80
N LYS A 7 -2.33 -4.89 35.36
CA LYS A 7 -1.54 -5.10 34.13
C LYS A 7 -2.39 -4.61 32.96
N ASN A 8 -2.11 -3.41 32.44
CA ASN A 8 -2.59 -3.02 31.11
C ASN A 8 -1.86 -3.89 30.09
N ALA A 9 -2.37 -5.10 29.82
CA ALA A 9 -1.92 -5.88 28.68
C ALA A 9 -2.29 -5.08 27.44
N MET A 10 -1.28 -4.52 26.76
CA MET A 10 -1.45 -3.83 25.48
C MET A 10 -2.17 -4.77 24.51
N GLN A 11 -3.46 -4.52 24.28
CA GLN A 11 -4.27 -5.33 23.38
C GLN A 11 -3.76 -5.08 21.96
N ARG A 12 -3.10 -6.07 21.34
CA ARG A 12 -2.65 -5.95 19.96
C ARG A 12 -3.88 -5.92 19.05
N ILE A 13 -4.24 -4.73 18.59
CA ILE A 13 -5.33 -4.53 17.63
C ILE A 13 -4.83 -4.99 16.25
N TYR A 14 -5.54 -5.94 15.67
CA TYR A 14 -5.23 -6.45 14.35
C TYR A 14 -5.80 -5.52 13.27
N VAL A 15 -5.00 -4.54 12.85
CA VAL A 15 -5.43 -3.49 11.91
C VAL A 15 -5.49 -3.99 10.47
N HIS A 16 -4.50 -4.78 10.05
CA HIS A 16 -4.37 -5.21 8.64
C HIS A 16 -4.42 -6.73 8.51
N PRO A 17 -5.45 -7.28 7.84
CA PRO A 17 -5.58 -8.71 7.62
C PRO A 17 -4.48 -9.24 6.70
N LEU A 18 -4.03 -10.49 6.93
CA LEU A 18 -2.97 -11.17 6.18
C LEU A 18 -3.17 -11.07 4.65
N PRO A 19 -4.37 -11.26 4.07
CA PRO A 19 -4.58 -11.12 2.63
C PRO A 19 -4.22 -9.73 2.10
N VAL A 20 -4.56 -8.66 2.84
CA VAL A 20 -4.24 -7.28 2.44
C VAL A 20 -2.72 -7.03 2.45
N ARG A 21 -2.01 -7.64 3.41
CA ARG A 21 -0.54 -7.54 3.47
C ARG A 21 0.11 -8.25 2.29
N ILE A 22 -0.36 -9.46 1.96
CA ILE A 22 0.16 -10.23 0.81
C ILE A 22 -0.06 -9.44 -0.48
N TRP A 23 -1.28 -8.92 -0.67
CA TRP A 23 -1.61 -8.06 -1.81
C TRP A 23 -0.68 -6.83 -1.90
N HIS A 24 -0.44 -6.16 -0.77
CA HIS A 24 0.46 -5.01 -0.71
C HIS A 24 1.91 -5.37 -1.10
N TRP A 25 2.45 -6.48 -0.56
CA TRP A 25 3.81 -6.91 -0.88
C TRP A 25 3.97 -7.32 -2.34
N ILE A 26 2.99 -8.00 -2.93
CA ILE A 26 3.00 -8.32 -4.37
C ILE A 26 3.07 -7.03 -5.21
N ASN A 27 2.27 -6.02 -4.87
CA ASN A 27 2.33 -4.72 -5.54
C ASN A 27 3.69 -4.04 -5.36
N ALA A 28 4.24 -4.06 -4.15
CA ALA A 28 5.55 -3.48 -3.86
C ALA A 28 6.65 -4.10 -4.74
N PHE A 29 6.67 -5.43 -4.85
CA PHE A 29 7.60 -6.12 -5.76
C PHE A 29 7.34 -5.77 -7.23
N GLY A 30 6.08 -5.65 -7.65
CA GLY A 30 5.74 -5.21 -9.00
C GLY A 30 6.26 -3.80 -9.31
N PHE A 31 6.12 -2.84 -8.38
CA PHE A 31 6.65 -1.49 -8.56
C PHE A 31 8.18 -1.45 -8.62
N VAL A 32 8.86 -2.23 -7.77
CA VAL A 32 10.33 -2.35 -7.84
C VAL A 32 10.74 -2.88 -9.22
N ALA A 33 10.08 -3.91 -9.73
CA ALA A 33 10.35 -4.44 -11.07
C ALA A 33 10.07 -3.41 -12.18
N MET A 34 9.01 -2.61 -12.06
CA MET A 34 8.72 -1.49 -12.98
C MET A 34 9.83 -0.44 -12.99
N ILE A 35 10.34 -0.08 -11.81
CA ILE A 35 11.44 0.89 -11.70
C ILE A 35 12.70 0.33 -12.35
N VAL A 36 13.08 -0.91 -12.01
CA VAL A 36 14.29 -1.55 -12.55
C VAL A 36 14.24 -1.66 -14.07
N THR A 37 13.14 -2.19 -14.61
CA THR A 37 12.96 -2.32 -16.07
C THR A 37 12.84 -0.98 -16.76
N GLY A 38 12.20 0.03 -16.14
CA GLY A 38 12.10 1.39 -16.68
C GLY A 38 13.46 2.10 -16.73
N VAL A 39 14.28 1.96 -15.69
CA VAL A 39 15.66 2.44 -15.65
C VAL A 39 16.48 1.80 -16.76
N GLN A 40 16.37 0.48 -16.92
CA GLN A 40 17.08 -0.24 -17.99
C GLN A 40 16.67 0.26 -19.39
N ILE A 41 15.38 0.43 -19.65
CA ILE A 41 14.87 0.94 -20.93
C ILE A 41 15.36 2.37 -21.19
N ARG A 42 15.47 3.20 -20.15
CA ARG A 42 15.90 4.59 -20.26
C ARG A 42 17.41 4.73 -20.52
N TYR A 43 18.22 3.88 -19.89
CA TYR A 43 19.68 3.94 -19.91
C TYR A 43 20.30 2.72 -20.61
N VAL A 44 19.89 2.49 -21.86
CA VAL A 44 20.39 1.38 -22.68
C VAL A 44 21.91 1.46 -22.80
N GLY A 45 22.60 0.33 -22.57
CA GLY A 45 24.06 0.22 -22.63
C GLY A 45 24.80 0.62 -21.34
N LEU A 46 24.12 1.27 -20.38
CA LEU A 46 24.65 1.53 -19.04
C LEU A 46 24.14 0.50 -18.02
N VAL A 47 22.89 0.06 -18.20
CA VAL A 47 22.25 -0.98 -17.39
C VAL A 47 21.79 -2.07 -18.34
N ASP A 48 22.29 -3.29 -18.16
CA ASP A 48 22.07 -4.39 -19.12
C ASP A 48 21.79 -5.72 -18.40
N LEU A 49 20.75 -5.72 -17.55
CA LEU A 49 20.34 -6.91 -16.79
C LEU A 49 19.70 -7.99 -17.68
N MET A 50 19.18 -7.61 -18.84
CA MET A 50 18.52 -8.47 -19.82
C MET A 50 18.50 -7.79 -21.19
N SER A 51 18.08 -8.49 -22.26
CA SER A 51 17.95 -7.83 -23.57
C SER A 51 16.93 -6.67 -23.52
N PHE A 52 17.17 -5.61 -24.29
CA PHE A 52 16.24 -4.46 -24.39
C PHE A 52 14.80 -4.90 -24.71
N ARG A 53 14.64 -5.85 -25.65
CA ARG A 53 13.34 -6.42 -26.00
C ARG A 53 12.67 -7.07 -24.80
N THR A 54 13.41 -7.86 -24.03
CA THR A 54 12.89 -8.51 -22.82
C THR A 54 12.49 -7.47 -21.78
N ALA A 55 13.31 -6.44 -21.55
CA ALA A 55 13.00 -5.37 -20.60
C ALA A 55 11.69 -4.66 -20.94
N VAL A 56 11.47 -4.31 -22.21
CA VAL A 56 10.22 -3.68 -22.68
C VAL A 56 9.02 -4.61 -22.48
N VAL A 57 9.14 -5.90 -22.85
CA VAL A 57 8.04 -6.86 -22.70
C VAL A 57 7.68 -7.05 -21.23
N VAL A 58 8.67 -7.24 -20.36
CA VAL A 58 8.46 -7.42 -18.92
C VAL A 58 7.85 -6.15 -18.30
N HIS A 59 8.38 -4.97 -18.63
CA HIS A 59 7.85 -3.69 -18.15
C HIS A 59 6.37 -3.51 -18.51
N ASN A 60 6.02 -3.74 -19.78
CA ASN A 60 4.65 -3.58 -20.25
C ASN A 60 3.69 -4.56 -19.55
N TRP A 61 4.05 -5.83 -19.45
CA TRP A 61 3.21 -6.83 -18.78
C TRP A 61 3.01 -6.52 -17.31
N ILE A 62 4.07 -6.18 -16.57
CA ILE A 62 3.96 -5.81 -15.16
C ILE A 62 3.10 -4.55 -15.02
N GLY A 63 3.28 -3.55 -15.89
CA GLY A 63 2.47 -2.34 -15.92
C GLY A 63 0.98 -2.64 -16.08
N PHE A 64 0.60 -3.46 -17.06
CA PHE A 64 -0.80 -3.85 -17.26
C PHE A 64 -1.38 -4.62 -16.08
N VAL A 65 -0.63 -5.56 -15.50
CA VAL A 65 -1.06 -6.32 -14.33
C VAL A 65 -1.28 -5.41 -13.12
N LEU A 66 -0.36 -4.47 -12.86
CA LEU A 66 -0.50 -3.50 -11.77
C LEU A 66 -1.71 -2.61 -11.98
N ILE A 67 -1.89 -2.05 -13.18
CA ILE A 67 -3.05 -1.21 -13.51
C ILE A 67 -4.35 -1.99 -13.25
N GLY A 68 -4.47 -3.20 -13.80
CA GLY A 68 -5.66 -4.04 -13.60
C GLY A 68 -5.90 -4.37 -12.13
N ASN A 69 -4.85 -4.72 -11.39
CA ASN A 69 -4.94 -5.02 -9.96
C ASN A 69 -5.43 -3.82 -9.14
N PHE A 70 -4.89 -2.62 -9.40
CA PHE A 70 -5.35 -1.39 -8.74
C PHE A 70 -6.77 -1.00 -9.17
N PHE A 71 -7.16 -1.27 -10.42
CA PHE A 71 -8.51 -0.99 -10.89
C PHE A 71 -9.54 -1.89 -10.20
N ILE A 72 -9.24 -3.19 -10.04
CA ILE A 72 -10.09 -4.11 -9.27
C ILE A 72 -10.23 -3.63 -7.82
N TRP A 73 -9.12 -3.26 -7.18
CA TRP A 73 -9.14 -2.72 -5.81
C TRP A 73 -9.98 -1.45 -5.74
N PHE A 74 -9.80 -0.51 -6.67
CA PHE A 74 -10.56 0.73 -6.76
C PHE A 74 -12.06 0.47 -6.91
N LEU A 75 -12.46 -0.40 -7.86
CA LEU A 75 -13.87 -0.76 -8.05
C LEU A 75 -14.45 -1.45 -6.81
N PHE A 76 -13.71 -2.35 -6.16
CA PHE A 76 -14.16 -3.01 -4.93
C PHE A 76 -14.51 -1.99 -3.84
N TYR A 77 -13.66 -0.98 -3.61
CA TYR A 77 -13.95 0.05 -2.61
C TYR A 77 -15.02 1.04 -3.05
N LEU A 78 -15.10 1.35 -4.34
CA LEU A 78 -16.11 2.25 -4.88
C LEU A 78 -17.53 1.68 -4.73
N PHE A 79 -17.69 0.37 -4.94
CA PHE A 79 -18.98 -0.31 -4.84
C PHE A 79 -19.23 -1.00 -3.49
N SER A 80 -18.33 -0.84 -2.53
CA SER A 80 -18.51 -1.37 -1.17
C SER A 80 -18.86 -0.26 -0.18
N ASP A 81 -19.73 -0.54 0.79
CA ASP A 81 -20.07 0.36 1.91
C ASP A 81 -18.88 0.74 2.82
N LYS A 82 -17.69 0.20 2.53
CA LYS A 82 -16.42 0.50 3.22
C LYS A 82 -15.80 1.85 2.85
N ILE A 83 -16.35 2.60 1.88
CA ILE A 83 -15.87 3.94 1.51
C ILE A 83 -15.83 4.91 2.70
N LYS A 84 -16.76 4.76 3.65
CA LYS A 84 -16.88 5.64 4.82
C LYS A 84 -15.67 5.62 5.76
N VAL A 85 -14.82 4.58 5.70
CA VAL A 85 -13.58 4.50 6.49
C VAL A 85 -12.55 5.55 6.07
N TYR A 86 -12.60 6.00 4.81
CA TYR A 86 -11.67 6.99 4.26
C TYR A 86 -12.19 8.43 4.31
N HIS A 87 -13.38 8.68 4.89
CA HIS A 87 -13.86 10.03 5.09
C HIS A 87 -13.27 10.60 6.38
N PRO A 88 -12.34 11.58 6.30
CA PRO A 88 -11.84 12.24 7.50
C PRO A 88 -12.96 13.03 8.17
N GLU A 89 -12.79 13.32 9.45
CA GLU A 89 -13.60 14.33 10.14
C GLU A 89 -13.46 15.66 9.38
N LEU A 90 -14.55 16.11 8.74
CA LEU A 90 -14.54 17.28 7.84
C LEU A 90 -14.40 18.61 8.59
N SER A 91 -14.48 18.60 9.93
CA SER A 91 -14.22 19.76 10.77
C SER A 91 -12.72 19.84 11.14
N PRO A 92 -11.97 20.82 10.59
CA PRO A 92 -10.55 20.96 10.90
C PRO A 92 -10.30 21.18 12.38
N ALA A 93 -11.16 22.00 13.03
CA ALA A 93 -11.04 22.32 14.45
C ALA A 93 -11.14 21.08 15.34
N LYS A 94 -12.06 20.15 15.01
CA LYS A 94 -12.21 18.88 15.73
C LYS A 94 -11.02 17.95 15.45
N HIS A 95 -10.56 17.85 14.20
CA HIS A 95 -9.39 17.04 13.85
C HIS A 95 -8.14 17.45 14.63
N PHE A 96 -7.80 18.75 14.62
CA PHE A 96 -6.62 19.26 15.34
C PHE A 96 -6.72 19.04 16.85
N ARG A 97 -7.89 19.31 17.45
CA ARG A 97 -8.10 19.12 18.90
C ARG A 97 -7.86 17.67 19.33
N GLU A 98 -8.35 16.71 18.54
CA GLU A 98 -8.15 15.28 18.84
C GLU A 98 -6.70 14.84 18.58
N SER A 99 -6.02 15.37 17.56
CA SER A 99 -4.58 15.11 17.35
C SER A 99 -3.72 15.59 18.50
N PHE A 100 -3.99 16.78 19.05
CA PHE A 100 -3.27 17.29 20.23
C PHE A 100 -3.58 16.51 21.52
N ARG A 101 -4.73 15.85 21.62
CA ARG A 101 -5.04 14.94 22.76
C ARG A 101 -4.30 13.61 22.69
N GLN A 102 -3.76 13.25 21.52
CA GLN A 102 -3.05 11.99 21.28
C GLN A 102 -1.53 12.10 21.45
N LEU A 103 -0.99 13.34 21.51
CA LEU A 103 0.38 13.66 21.91
C LEU A 103 0.53 13.63 23.43
#